data_AF-A0A437M7Y8-F1
#
_entry.id   AF-A0A437M7Y8-F1
#
_cell.length_a   1.000
_cell.length_b   1.000
_cell.length_c   1.000
_cell.angle_alpha   90.00
_cell.angle_beta   90.00
_cell.angle_gamma   90.00
#
_symmetry.space_group_name_H-M   'P 1'
#
loop_
_entity.id
_entity.type
_entity.pdbx_description
1 polymer ?
#
loop_
_entity_poly.entity_id
_entity_poly.type
_entity_poly.pdbx_seq_one_letter_code
_entity_poly.pdbx_strand_id
1 'polypeptide(L)'
;MSSEGQAAPGALKAAIIVVVLIPLVAGYMVLGSTIGIVHLWSGFLFTLYWSAIHHASPAAYWPDLLGALMGVGYAFLCHWLPMQGTAGGIALLAILCVTTWMLIRGMLPLIINLGLMLFLTVCTIPMVGASNDHLNIAIGVVYGAAYSGLLFLAATNLGKLRANRAPAPAPAE
;
A
#
# COMPACT_ATOMS: atom_id res chain seq x y z
N MET A 1 4.05 2.83 -30.01
CA MET A 1 4.27 1.83 -28.96
C MET A 1 5.75 1.48 -28.93
N SER A 2 6.59 2.40 -28.44
CA SER A 2 8.02 2.18 -28.22
C SER A 2 8.20 1.84 -26.74
N SER A 3 8.24 0.55 -26.46
CA SER A 3 8.83 0.03 -25.22
C SER A 3 10.33 0.29 -25.28
N GLU A 4 10.76 1.50 -24.94
CA GLU A 4 12.14 1.72 -24.49
C GLU A 4 12.30 0.93 -23.20
N GLY A 5 12.92 -0.24 -23.33
CA GLY A 5 13.25 -1.09 -22.20
C GLY A 5 14.09 -0.29 -21.23
N GLN A 6 13.50 0.05 -20.09
CA GLN A 6 14.23 0.60 -18.96
C GLN A 6 15.36 -0.37 -18.64
N ALA A 7 16.60 0.02 -18.98
CA ALA A 7 17.76 -0.83 -18.80
C ALA A 7 17.82 -1.28 -17.34
N ALA A 8 17.87 -2.60 -17.13
CA ALA A 8 17.94 -3.17 -15.80
C ALA A 8 19.07 -2.47 -15.01
N PRO A 9 18.85 -2.14 -13.72
CA PRO A 9 19.90 -1.52 -12.92
C PRO A 9 21.15 -2.38 -13.02
N GLY A 10 22.29 -1.78 -13.36
CA GLY A 10 23.56 -2.51 -13.38
C GLY A 10 23.77 -3.24 -12.04
N ALA A 11 24.42 -4.40 -12.06
CA ALA A 11 24.51 -5.32 -10.91
C ALA A 11 24.89 -4.61 -9.59
N LEU A 12 25.77 -3.61 -9.65
CA LEU A 12 26.14 -2.79 -8.49
C LEU A 12 24.97 -1.99 -7.91
N LYS A 13 24.14 -1.32 -8.74
CA LYS A 13 22.96 -0.58 -8.28
C LYS A 13 21.94 -1.52 -7.66
N ALA A 14 21.71 -2.68 -8.27
CA ALA A 14 20.83 -3.70 -7.72
C ALA A 14 21.32 -4.21 -6.36
N ALA A 15 22.62 -4.50 -6.23
CA ALA A 15 23.23 -4.92 -4.97
C ALA A 15 23.07 -3.86 -3.87
N ILE A 16 23.29 -2.57 -4.18
CA ILE A 16 23.11 -1.47 -3.24
C ILE A 16 21.65 -1.39 -2.77
N ILE A 17 20.68 -1.49 -3.69
CA ILE A 17 19.26 -1.47 -3.36
C ILE A 17 18.95 -2.61 -2.37
N VAL A 18 19.42 -3.83 -2.65
CA VAL A 18 19.19 -4.99 -1.76
C VAL A 18 19.82 -4.77 -0.38
N VAL A 19 21.07 -4.31 -0.32
CA VAL A 19 21.79 -4.05 0.95
C VAL A 19 21.07 -2.99 1.78
N VAL A 20 20.45 -2.00 1.15
CA VAL A 20 19.63 -0.97 1.85
C VAL A 20 18.25 -1.51 2.24
N LEU A 21 17.64 -2.37 1.41
CA LEU A 21 16.31 -2.90 1.65
C LEU A 21 16.29 -3.88 2.84
N ILE A 22 17.32 -4.71 2.99
CA ILE A 22 17.43 -5.70 4.08
C ILE A 22 17.22 -5.08 5.47
N PRO A 23 17.98 -4.04 5.89
CA PRO A 23 17.79 -3.44 7.21
C PRO A 23 16.44 -2.73 7.35
N LEU A 24 15.88 -2.22 6.24
CA LEU A 24 14.55 -1.61 6.23
C LEU A 24 13.47 -2.66 6.53
N VAL A 25 13.50 -3.80 5.84
CA VAL A 25 12.56 -4.90 6.05
C VAL A 25 12.78 -5.53 7.43
N ALA A 26 14.02 -5.74 7.84
CA ALA A 26 14.34 -6.25 9.18
C ALA A 26 13.81 -5.31 10.28
N GLY A 27 14.02 -4.00 10.14
CA GLY A 27 13.48 -3.00 11.05
C GLY A 27 11.96 -3.00 11.11
N TYR A 28 11.29 -3.12 9.96
CA TYR A 28 9.84 -3.28 9.88
C TYR A 28 9.34 -4.51 10.63
N MET A 29 9.99 -5.66 10.46
CA MET A 29 9.60 -6.92 11.11
C MET A 29 9.85 -6.90 12.61
N VAL A 30 11.00 -6.38 13.05
CA VAL A 30 11.33 -6.27 14.48
C VAL A 30 10.37 -5.31 15.17
N LEU A 31 10.17 -4.12 14.62
CA LEU A 31 9.27 -3.14 15.23
C LEU A 31 7.82 -3.66 15.30
N GLY A 32 7.33 -4.27 14.21
CA GLY A 32 5.96 -4.79 14.17
C GLY A 32 5.77 -5.96 15.14
N SER A 33 6.75 -6.85 15.29
CA SER A 33 6.68 -7.93 16.26
C SER A 33 6.73 -7.43 17.71
N THR A 34 7.51 -6.38 18.01
CA THR A 34 7.55 -5.79 19.38
C THR A 34 6.26 -5.09 19.78
N ILE A 35 5.52 -4.53 18.81
CA ILE A 35 4.23 -3.84 19.05
C ILE A 35 3.05 -4.84 19.04
N GLY A 36 3.28 -6.09 18.61
CA GLY A 36 2.25 -7.13 18.54
C GLY A 36 1.40 -7.10 17.27
N ILE A 37 1.94 -6.59 16.15
CA ILE A 37 1.26 -6.59 14.86
C ILE A 37 1.19 -8.02 14.31
N VAL A 38 -0.02 -8.59 14.28
CA VAL A 38 -0.27 -9.98 13.85
C VAL A 38 -0.05 -10.16 12.35
N HIS A 39 -0.61 -9.27 11.53
CA HIS A 39 -0.59 -9.37 10.06
C HIS A 39 0.40 -8.39 9.45
N LEU A 40 1.70 -8.57 9.72
CA LEU A 40 2.79 -7.76 9.13
C LEU A 40 2.73 -7.70 7.59
N TRP A 41 2.23 -8.75 6.95
CA TRP A 41 2.11 -8.82 5.49
C TRP A 41 1.19 -7.75 4.93
N SER A 42 0.14 -7.33 5.66
CA SER A 42 -0.85 -6.39 5.13
C SER A 42 -0.28 -4.98 5.01
N GLY A 43 0.52 -4.57 6.00
CA GLY A 43 1.26 -3.32 5.96
C GLY A 43 2.36 -3.34 4.90
N PHE A 44 3.10 -4.45 4.80
CA PHE A 44 4.12 -4.58 3.77
C PHE A 44 3.53 -4.55 2.35
N LEU A 45 2.38 -5.19 2.14
CA LEU A 45 1.65 -5.15 0.87
C LEU A 45 1.26 -3.71 0.50
N PHE A 46 0.76 -2.92 1.46
CA PHE A 46 0.48 -1.50 1.24
C PHE A 46 1.75 -0.74 0.84
N THR A 47 2.84 -0.91 1.57
CA THR A 47 4.12 -0.25 1.28
C THR A 47 4.61 -0.61 -0.12
N LEU A 48 4.54 -1.89 -0.51
CA LEU A 48 4.90 -2.35 -1.84
C LEU A 48 4.00 -1.76 -2.91
N TYR A 49 2.69 -1.75 -2.70
CA TYR A 49 1.74 -1.20 -3.67
C TYR A 49 1.99 0.29 -3.92
N TRP A 50 2.05 1.09 -2.86
CA TRP A 50 2.26 2.54 -2.95
C TRP A 50 3.65 2.88 -3.53
N SER A 51 4.70 2.14 -3.14
CA SER A 51 6.05 2.39 -3.65
C SER A 51 6.28 1.88 -5.08
N ALA A 52 5.75 0.71 -5.44
CA ALA A 52 5.99 0.10 -6.75
C ALA A 52 5.10 0.68 -7.84
N ILE A 53 3.81 0.92 -7.54
CA ILE A 53 2.83 1.39 -8.54
C ILE A 53 2.81 2.91 -8.62
N HIS A 54 2.81 3.59 -7.48
CA HIS A 54 2.75 5.05 -7.41
C HIS A 54 4.12 5.71 -7.18
N HIS A 55 5.21 4.95 -7.26
CA HIS A 55 6.58 5.45 -7.10
C HIS A 55 6.78 6.27 -5.81
N ALA A 56 6.09 5.88 -4.73
CA ALA A 56 6.06 6.61 -3.46
C ALA A 56 5.60 8.08 -3.59
N SER A 57 4.66 8.35 -4.49
CA SER A 57 4.06 9.67 -4.68
C SER A 57 3.28 10.11 -3.43
N PRO A 58 3.58 11.29 -2.84
CA PRO A 58 2.83 11.83 -1.70
C PRO A 58 1.35 12.05 -2.00
N ALA A 59 1.02 12.37 -3.26
CA ALA A 59 -0.35 12.65 -3.67
C ALA A 59 -1.23 11.39 -3.66
N ALA A 60 -0.64 10.22 -3.90
CA ALA A 60 -1.34 8.94 -3.93
C ALA A 60 -1.46 8.29 -2.54
N TYR A 61 -0.62 8.69 -1.57
CA TYR A 61 -0.52 8.04 -0.27
C TYR A 61 -1.87 7.95 0.48
N TRP A 62 -2.58 9.08 0.62
CA TRP A 62 -3.86 9.12 1.33
C TRP A 62 -4.98 8.38 0.59
N PRO A 63 -5.18 8.60 -0.72
CA PRO A 63 -6.09 7.77 -1.51
C PRO A 63 -5.81 6.28 -1.37
N ASP A 64 -4.54 5.84 -1.50
CA ASP A 64 -4.19 4.42 -1.45
C ASP A 64 -4.43 3.82 -0.07
N LEU A 65 -4.15 4.56 1.00
CA LEU A 65 -4.38 4.12 2.37
C LEU A 65 -5.87 3.94 2.65
N LEU A 66 -6.68 4.94 2.29
CA LEU A 66 -8.14 4.87 2.47
C LEU A 66 -8.74 3.77 1.59
N GLY A 67 -8.26 3.63 0.36
CA GLY A 67 -8.64 2.54 -0.54
C GLY A 67 -8.32 1.18 0.06
N ALA A 68 -7.10 0.97 0.54
CA ALA A 68 -6.69 -0.28 1.18
C ALA A 68 -7.58 -0.64 2.38
N LEU A 69 -7.85 0.31 3.28
CA LEU A 69 -8.72 0.10 4.43
C LEU A 69 -10.16 -0.23 4.01
N MET A 70 -10.67 0.45 2.98
CA MET A 70 -11.98 0.17 2.42
C MET A 70 -12.04 -1.20 1.73
N GLY A 71 -10.95 -1.65 1.10
CA GLY A 71 -10.81 -3.01 0.57
C GLY A 71 -10.91 -4.08 1.67
N VAL A 72 -10.26 -3.85 2.82
CA VAL A 72 -10.38 -4.73 4.00
C VAL A 72 -11.82 -4.73 4.54
N GLY A 73 -12.46 -3.55 4.61
CA GLY A 73 -13.87 -3.44 5.00
C GLY A 73 -14.81 -4.18 4.04
N TYR A 74 -14.56 -4.11 2.74
CA TYR A 74 -15.34 -4.86 1.74
C TYR A 74 -15.13 -6.36 1.87
N ALA A 75 -13.91 -6.82 2.18
CA ALA A 75 -13.65 -8.23 2.43
C ALA A 75 -14.45 -8.74 3.65
N PHE A 76 -14.56 -7.93 4.71
CA PHE A 76 -15.46 -8.24 5.82
C PHE A 76 -16.93 -8.37 5.37
N LEU A 77 -17.41 -7.46 4.52
CA LEU A 77 -18.76 -7.54 3.96
C LEU A 77 -18.96 -8.78 3.08
N CYS A 78 -17.95 -9.19 2.31
CA CYS A 78 -17.97 -10.42 1.53
C CYS A 78 -18.15 -11.67 2.40
N HIS A 79 -17.64 -11.66 3.63
CA HIS A 79 -17.85 -12.75 4.57
C HIS A 79 -19.20 -12.63 5.30
N TRP A 80 -19.56 -11.42 5.72
CA TRP A 80 -20.71 -11.19 6.59
C TRP A 80 -22.07 -11.25 5.88
N LEU A 81 -22.21 -10.62 4.72
CA LEU A 81 -23.50 -10.53 4.03
C LEU A 81 -24.07 -11.89 3.60
N PRO A 82 -23.30 -12.82 3.01
CA PRO A 82 -23.85 -14.12 2.59
C PRO A 82 -24.43 -14.95 3.74
N MET A 83 -23.99 -14.71 4.98
CA MET A 83 -24.56 -15.37 6.17
C MET A 83 -26.02 -15.00 6.43
N GLN A 84 -26.49 -13.88 5.87
CA GLN A 84 -27.88 -13.43 5.95
C GLN A 84 -28.81 -14.13 4.93
N GLY A 85 -28.30 -15.17 4.24
CA GLY A 85 -29.03 -15.92 3.21
C GLY A 85 -29.02 -15.24 1.84
N THR A 86 -29.96 -15.64 0.97
CA THR A 86 -30.01 -15.19 -0.43
C THR A 86 -30.08 -13.68 -0.58
N ALA A 87 -30.82 -13.00 0.30
CA ALA A 87 -30.94 -11.54 0.29
C ALA A 87 -29.59 -10.85 0.54
N GLY A 88 -28.78 -11.39 1.45
CA GLY A 88 -27.44 -10.89 1.72
C GLY A 88 -26.48 -11.11 0.55
N GLY A 89 -26.57 -12.27 -0.12
CA GLY A 89 -25.81 -12.53 -1.35
C GLY A 89 -26.14 -11.54 -2.48
N ILE A 90 -27.43 -11.22 -2.68
CA ILE A 90 -27.87 -10.21 -3.66
C ILE A 90 -27.37 -8.82 -3.30
N ALA A 91 -27.46 -8.43 -2.02
CA ALA A 91 -26.98 -7.14 -1.55
C ALA A 91 -25.45 -7.01 -1.75
N LEU A 92 -24.68 -8.06 -1.47
CA LEU A 92 -23.24 -8.08 -1.73
C LEU A 92 -22.94 -7.88 -3.21
N LEU A 93 -23.63 -8.61 -4.09
CA LEU A 93 -23.47 -8.48 -5.53
C LEU A 93 -23.77 -7.05 -6.00
N ALA A 94 -24.86 -6.44 -5.51
CA ALA A 94 -25.21 -5.06 -5.82
C ALA A 94 -24.13 -4.08 -5.38
N ILE A 95 -23.59 -4.22 -4.15
CA ILE A 95 -22.49 -3.39 -3.64
C ILE A 95 -21.26 -3.51 -4.55
N LEU A 96 -20.82 -4.73 -4.88
CA LEU A 96 -19.64 -4.93 -5.73
C LEU A 96 -19.84 -4.36 -7.15
N CYS A 97 -21.03 -4.52 -7.73
CA CYS A 97 -21.37 -3.93 -9.03
C CYS A 97 -21.32 -2.40 -9.01
N VAL A 98 -21.93 -1.77 -8.00
CA VAL A 98 -21.92 -0.31 -7.85
C VAL A 98 -20.50 0.21 -7.66
N THR A 99 -19.71 -0.42 -6.79
CA THR A 99 -18.32 -0.01 -6.53
C THR A 99 -17.44 -0.18 -7.75
N THR A 100 -17.61 -1.27 -8.50
CA THR A 100 -16.88 -1.47 -9.77
C THR A 100 -17.30 -0.45 -10.82
N TRP A 101 -18.59 -0.12 -10.92
CA TRP A 101 -19.07 0.93 -11.81
C TRP A 101 -18.49 2.31 -11.45
N MET A 102 -18.44 2.66 -10.16
CA MET A 102 -17.81 3.89 -9.68
C MET A 102 -16.32 3.91 -9.98
N LEU A 103 -15.61 2.78 -9.83
CA LEU A 103 -14.19 2.64 -10.18
C LEU A 103 -13.96 2.92 -11.67
N ILE A 104 -14.77 2.31 -12.55
CA ILE A 104 -14.67 2.49 -14.01
C ILE A 104 -14.94 3.95 -14.41
N ARG A 105 -15.88 4.61 -13.73
CA ARG A 105 -16.22 6.02 -13.95
C ARG A 105 -15.24 7.01 -13.32
N GLY A 106 -14.25 6.52 -12.56
CA GLY A 106 -13.31 7.37 -11.80
C GLY A 106 -13.99 8.20 -10.71
N MET A 107 -15.12 7.73 -10.19
CA MET A 107 -15.88 8.43 -9.14
C MET A 107 -15.32 8.09 -7.76
N LEU A 108 -15.19 9.11 -6.91
CA LEU A 108 -14.68 8.99 -5.54
C LEU A 108 -13.29 8.30 -5.46
N PRO A 109 -12.26 8.77 -6.20
CA PRO A 109 -10.96 8.11 -6.30
C PRO A 109 -10.18 8.08 -4.97
N LEU A 110 -10.61 8.87 -3.99
CA LEU A 110 -10.07 8.85 -2.63
C LEU A 110 -10.27 7.48 -1.95
N ILE A 111 -11.37 6.79 -2.26
CA ILE A 111 -11.76 5.53 -1.60
C ILE A 111 -11.86 4.40 -2.62
N ILE A 112 -12.41 4.68 -3.80
CA ILE A 112 -12.63 3.68 -4.85
C ILE A 112 -11.47 3.77 -5.83
N ASN A 113 -10.42 3.00 -5.54
CA ASN A 113 -9.20 2.96 -6.34
C ASN A 113 -8.66 1.53 -6.45
N LEU A 114 -7.52 1.39 -7.14
CA LEU A 114 -6.84 0.11 -7.31
C LEU A 114 -6.35 -0.47 -5.97
N GLY A 115 -6.05 0.36 -4.97
CA GLY A 115 -5.72 -0.08 -3.61
C GLY A 115 -6.89 -0.83 -2.94
N LEU A 116 -8.12 -0.34 -3.10
CA LEU A 116 -9.32 -1.05 -2.66
C LEU A 116 -9.40 -2.44 -3.30
N MET A 117 -9.24 -2.50 -4.63
CA MET A 117 -9.36 -3.77 -5.35
C MET A 117 -8.25 -4.76 -4.97
N LEU A 118 -7.03 -4.27 -4.76
CA LEU A 118 -5.91 -5.09 -4.29
C LEU A 118 -6.22 -5.73 -2.94
N PHE A 119 -6.61 -4.93 -1.95
CA PHE A 119 -6.88 -5.44 -0.60
C PHE A 119 -8.15 -6.31 -0.55
N LEU A 120 -9.19 -5.95 -1.30
CA LEU A 120 -10.37 -6.79 -1.45
C LEU A 120 -10.00 -8.17 -2.01
N THR A 121 -9.18 -8.21 -3.05
CA THR A 121 -8.77 -9.47 -3.69
C THR A 121 -7.93 -10.33 -2.75
N VAL A 122 -6.96 -9.73 -2.06
CA VAL A 122 -6.07 -10.49 -1.16
C VAL A 122 -6.82 -10.97 0.08
N CYS A 123 -7.69 -10.15 0.67
CA CYS A 123 -8.42 -10.51 1.89
C CYS A 123 -9.56 -11.51 1.62
N THR A 124 -10.04 -11.62 0.38
CA THR A 124 -11.04 -12.64 -0.01
C THR A 124 -10.43 -13.99 -0.36
N ILE A 125 -9.10 -14.13 -0.37
CA ILE A 125 -8.44 -15.43 -0.49
C ILE A 125 -8.88 -16.31 0.69
N PRO A 126 -9.37 -17.56 0.46
CA PRO A 126 -9.93 -18.40 1.52
C PRO A 126 -9.01 -18.59 2.73
N MET A 127 -7.70 -18.73 2.49
CA MET A 127 -6.69 -18.88 3.56
C MET A 127 -6.55 -17.63 4.45
N VAL A 128 -6.81 -16.44 3.91
CA VAL A 128 -6.76 -15.16 4.64
C VAL A 128 -8.12 -14.87 5.27
N GLY A 129 -9.19 -14.97 4.48
CA GLY A 129 -10.56 -14.68 4.90
C GLY A 129 -11.10 -15.63 5.97
N ALA A 130 -10.63 -16.88 6.03
CA ALA A 130 -11.06 -17.85 7.06
C ALA A 130 -10.68 -17.44 8.49
N SER A 131 -9.65 -16.60 8.65
CA SER A 131 -9.24 -16.11 9.97
C SER A 131 -10.22 -15.09 10.57
N ASN A 132 -11.11 -14.51 9.77
CA ASN A 132 -12.02 -13.41 10.13
C ASN A 132 -11.35 -12.20 10.81
N ASP A 133 -10.02 -12.11 10.72
CA ASP A 133 -9.22 -11.17 11.50
C ASP A 133 -8.99 -9.85 10.77
N HIS A 134 -10.05 -9.35 10.13
CA HIS A 134 -10.05 -8.15 9.28
C HIS A 134 -9.56 -6.91 10.05
N LEU A 135 -9.82 -6.86 11.36
CA LEU A 135 -9.38 -5.76 12.21
C LEU A 135 -7.85 -5.74 12.38
N ASN A 136 -7.22 -6.89 12.69
CA ASN A 136 -5.76 -6.94 12.78
C ASN A 136 -5.10 -6.75 11.40
N ILE A 137 -5.75 -7.16 10.31
CA ILE A 137 -5.29 -6.85 8.95
C ILE A 137 -5.30 -5.34 8.72
N ALA A 138 -6.38 -4.64 9.08
CA ALA A 138 -6.47 -3.19 8.97
C ALA A 138 -5.43 -2.46 9.84
N ILE A 139 -5.20 -2.93 11.06
CA ILE A 139 -4.12 -2.42 11.93
C ILE A 139 -2.76 -2.61 11.25
N GLY A 140 -2.51 -3.77 10.66
CA GLY A 140 -1.28 -4.02 9.89
C GLY A 140 -1.11 -3.05 8.72
N VAL A 141 -2.18 -2.72 8.00
CA VAL A 141 -2.16 -1.70 6.92
C VAL A 141 -1.75 -0.33 7.46
N VAL A 142 -2.38 0.12 8.55
CA VAL A 142 -2.04 1.40 9.19
C VAL A 142 -0.59 1.40 9.67
N TYR A 143 -0.12 0.29 10.25
CA TYR A 143 1.27 0.15 10.68
C TYR A 143 2.25 0.23 9.49
N GLY A 144 1.98 -0.49 8.39
CA GLY A 144 2.75 -0.40 7.16
C GLY A 144 2.80 1.01 6.60
N ALA A 145 1.64 1.65 6.52
CA ALA A 145 1.52 3.02 6.06
C ALA A 145 2.33 3.98 6.94
N ALA A 146 2.17 3.91 8.27
CA ALA A 146 2.92 4.73 9.21
C ALA A 146 4.43 4.53 9.06
N TYR A 147 4.90 3.27 8.98
CA TYR A 147 6.31 2.96 8.80
C TYR A 147 6.86 3.51 7.49
N SER A 148 6.21 3.24 6.35
CA SER A 148 6.67 3.72 5.04
C SER A 148 6.54 5.23 4.88
N GLY A 149 5.50 5.82 5.45
CA GLY A 149 5.29 7.27 5.47
C GLY A 149 6.36 7.99 6.26
N LEU A 150 6.72 7.46 7.44
CA LEU A 150 7.83 7.99 8.25
C LEU A 150 9.18 7.90 7.53
N LEU A 151 9.47 6.77 6.89
CA LEU A 151 10.69 6.61 6.10
C LEU A 151 10.75 7.58 4.92
N PHE A 152 9.63 7.79 4.24
CA PHE A 152 9.54 8.76 3.16
C PHE A 152 9.80 10.19 3.65
N LEU A 153 9.21 10.58 4.78
CA LEU A 153 9.47 11.88 5.41
C LEU A 153 10.94 12.04 5.83
N ALA A 154 11.54 10.99 6.40
CA ALA A 154 12.96 10.99 6.77
C ALA A 154 13.86 11.16 5.55
N ALA A 155 13.59 10.41 4.46
CA ALA A 155 14.36 10.48 3.22
C ALA A 155 14.28 11.87 2.57
N THR A 156 13.09 12.46 2.50
CA THR A 156 12.88 13.79 1.90
C THR A 156 13.55 14.91 2.72
N ASN A 157 13.48 14.83 4.06
CA ASN A 157 14.15 15.81 4.93
C ASN A 157 15.69 15.71 4.84
N LEU A 158 16.24 14.50 4.76
CA LEU A 158 17.68 14.31 4.60
C LEU A 158 18.18 14.83 3.24
N GLY A 159 17.37 14.69 2.19
CA GLY A 159 17.64 15.26 0.87
C GLY A 159 17.69 16.79 0.88
N LYS A 160 16.71 17.44 1.54
CA LYS A 160 16.67 18.90 1.70
C LYS A 160 17.88 19.44 2.47
N LEU A 161 18.28 18.77 3.55
CA LEU A 161 19.46 19.14 4.34
C LEU A 161 20.76 19.03 3.54
N ARG A 162 20.88 18.04 2.66
CA ARG A 162 22.04 17.90 1.76
C ARG A 162 22.04 18.97 0.66
N ALA A 163 20.88 19.29 0.09
CA ALA A 163 20.75 20.35 -0.90
C ALA A 163 21.15 21.73 -0.34
N ASN A 164 20.76 22.02 0.91
CA ASN A 164 21.13 23.27 1.59
C ASN A 164 22.62 23.34 1.99
N ARG A 165 23.34 22.21 1.97
CA ARG A 165 24.78 22.13 2.25
C ARG A 165 25.63 22.09 0.98
N ALA A 166 25.03 22.09 -0.21
CA ALA A 166 25.77 22.16 -1.47
C ALA A 166 26.41 23.56 -1.62
N PRO A 167 27.71 23.67 -1.95
CA PRO A 167 28.37 24.94 -2.19
C PRO A 167 27.66 25.70 -3.33
N ALA A 168 27.52 27.02 -3.20
CA ALA A 168 26.99 27.87 -4.26
C ALA A 168 27.81 27.66 -5.56
N PRO A 169 27.17 27.60 -6.74
CA PRO A 169 27.90 27.52 -8.00
C PRO A 169 28.86 28.71 -8.09
N ALA A 170 30.11 28.44 -8.46
CA ALA A 170 31.13 29.47 -8.62
C ALA A 170 30.62 30.54 -9.61
N PRO A 171 30.87 31.84 -9.34
CA PRO A 171 30.47 32.90 -10.25
C PRO A 171 31.07 32.63 -11.63
N ALA A 172 30.24 32.73 -12.66
CA ALA A 172 30.67 32.59 -14.05
C ALA A 172 31.66 33.71 -14.37
N GLU A 173 32.90 33.34 -14.73
CA GLU A 173 33.91 34.23 -15.31
C GLU A 173 33.64 34.48 -16.80
#